data_AF-A0A973ZFD0-F1
#
_entry.id   AF-A0A973ZFD0-F1
#
_cell.length_a   1.000
_cell.length_b   1.000
_cell.length_c   1.000
_cell.angle_alpha   90.00
_cell.angle_beta   90.00
_cell.angle_gamma   90.00
#
_symmetry.space_group_name_H-M   'P 1'
#
loop_
_entity.id
_entity.type
_entity.pdbx_description
1 polymer ?
#
loop_
_entity_poly.entity_id
_entity_poly.type
_entity_poly.pdbx_seq_one_letter_code
_entity_poly.pdbx_strand_id
1 'polypeptide(L)'
;RAMDLFHTAGAPVWAEQVRAELRAAGEPIAARPVDASAALTAQQLQIAQLVAAGATNREVATRLFISTRTVDHHMRNIFSRLGIRSRTELVRALD
;
A
#
# COMPACT_ATOMS: atom_id res chain seq x y z
N ARG A 1 12.47 -18.16 -22.64
CA ARG A 1 12.25 -16.71 -22.45
C ARG A 1 11.24 -16.59 -21.32
N ALA A 2 11.76 -16.30 -20.13
CA ALA A 2 11.22 -16.72 -18.84
C ALA A 2 10.01 -15.88 -18.40
N MET A 3 8.82 -16.43 -18.57
CA MET A 3 7.66 -16.12 -17.74
C MET A 3 7.78 -16.95 -16.46
N ASP A 4 8.78 -16.62 -15.62
CA ASP A 4 9.00 -17.35 -14.39
C ASP A 4 7.92 -16.99 -13.36
N LEU A 5 7.04 -17.97 -13.17
CA LEU A 5 6.64 -18.50 -11.87
C LEU A 5 5.83 -17.56 -10.96
N PHE A 6 4.52 -17.61 -11.21
CA PHE A 6 3.51 -17.56 -10.16
C PHE A 6 3.83 -18.57 -9.05
N HIS A 7 4.28 -18.07 -7.90
CA HIS A 7 4.34 -18.76 -6.62
C HIS A 7 4.08 -17.69 -5.54
N THR A 8 3.36 -17.89 -4.44
CA THR A 8 2.61 -19.01 -3.86
C THR A 8 1.80 -18.35 -2.73
N ALA A 9 0.54 -18.77 -2.54
CA ALA A 9 -0.32 -18.47 -1.37
C ALA A 9 -0.53 -16.99 -0.97
N GLY A 10 -1.66 -16.41 -1.41
CA GLY A 10 -2.20 -15.19 -0.82
C GLY A 10 -3.29 -14.49 -1.61
N ALA A 11 -4.27 -15.23 -2.16
CA ALA A 11 -5.55 -14.75 -2.71
C ALA A 11 -5.49 -13.51 -3.65
N PRO A 12 -5.39 -13.68 -4.97
CA PRO A 12 -5.63 -12.59 -5.91
C PRO A 12 -7.16 -12.39 -6.09
N VAL A 13 -7.59 -11.12 -6.18
CA VAL A 13 -8.87 -10.63 -6.76
C VAL A 13 -10.05 -10.29 -5.81
N TRP A 14 -10.20 -10.85 -4.60
CA TRP A 14 -11.45 -10.66 -3.82
C TRP A 14 -11.42 -9.65 -2.64
N ALA A 15 -10.54 -8.65 -2.66
CA ALA A 15 -10.55 -7.57 -1.65
C ALA A 15 -10.77 -6.16 -2.22
N GLU A 16 -10.86 -6.01 -3.54
CA GLU A 16 -11.16 -4.72 -4.19
C GLU A 16 -12.67 -4.48 -4.33
N GLN A 17 -13.51 -5.53 -4.34
CA GLN A 17 -14.94 -5.42 -4.64
C GLN A 17 -15.80 -4.77 -3.54
N VAL A 18 -15.32 -4.65 -2.30
CA VAL A 18 -16.15 -4.12 -1.20
C VAL A 18 -15.84 -2.65 -0.86
N ARG A 19 -14.74 -2.08 -1.36
CA ARG A 19 -14.33 -0.69 -1.02
C ARG A 19 -14.51 0.34 -2.14
N ALA A 20 -14.80 -0.10 -3.37
CA ALA A 20 -15.13 0.81 -4.47
C ALA A 20 -16.43 1.60 -4.22
N GLU A 21 -17.36 1.06 -3.43
CA GLU A 21 -18.63 1.72 -3.10
C GLU A 21 -18.49 2.92 -2.14
N LEU A 22 -17.37 3.06 -1.43
CA LEU A 22 -17.18 4.12 -0.42
C LEU A 22 -16.45 5.37 -0.95
N ARG A 23 -16.00 5.40 -2.21
CA ARG A 23 -15.27 6.56 -2.79
C ARG A 23 -16.15 7.56 -3.56
N ALA A 24 -17.48 7.47 -3.46
CA ALA A 24 -18.38 8.43 -4.11
C ALA A 24 -18.36 9.85 -3.47
N ALA A 25 -17.69 10.05 -2.32
CA ALA A 25 -17.61 11.34 -1.64
C ALA A 25 -16.19 11.91 -1.75
N GLY A 26 -15.92 12.60 -2.85
CA GLY A 26 -14.60 13.19 -3.11
C GLY A 26 -14.27 14.34 -2.18
N GLU A 27 -13.26 14.16 -1.31
CA GLU A 27 -12.29 15.19 -0.92
C GLU A 27 -10.97 14.52 -0.50
N PRO A 28 -9.79 15.07 -0.87
CA PRO A 28 -8.50 14.58 -0.40
C PRO A 28 -8.25 15.07 1.03
N ILE A 29 -8.79 14.35 2.02
CA ILE A 29 -8.44 14.58 3.42
C ILE A 29 -7.09 13.90 3.66
N ALA A 30 -6.08 14.67 4.08
CA ALA A 30 -4.84 14.11 4.60
C ALA A 30 -5.19 13.15 5.75
N ALA A 31 -5.07 11.84 5.50
CA ALA A 31 -5.50 10.83 6.45
C ALA A 31 -4.68 10.94 7.74
N ARG A 32 -5.36 11.11 8.89
CA ARG A 32 -4.73 11.04 10.21
C ARG A 32 -4.35 9.58 10.50
N PRO A 33 -3.40 9.24 11.40
CA PRO A 33 -2.96 7.85 11.60
C PRO A 33 -4.07 6.84 11.88
N VAL A 34 -5.10 7.27 12.63
CA VAL A 34 -6.31 6.48 12.90
C VAL A 34 -7.05 6.17 11.58
N ASP A 35 -7.18 7.15 10.70
CA ASP A 35 -7.86 7.02 9.40
C ASP A 35 -7.01 6.24 8.39
N ALA A 36 -5.67 6.39 8.42
CA ALA A 36 -4.76 5.64 7.58
C ALA A 36 -4.81 4.14 7.88
N SER A 37 -4.84 3.76 9.16
CA SER A 37 -5.02 2.37 9.58
C SER A 37 -6.36 1.78 9.13
N ALA A 38 -7.42 2.60 9.11
CA ALA A 38 -8.74 2.19 8.64
C ALA A 38 -8.82 2.11 7.10
N ALA A 39 -8.10 2.95 6.37
CA ALA A 39 -8.16 3.04 4.91
C ALA A 39 -7.32 1.97 4.17
N LEU A 40 -6.28 1.44 4.81
CA LEU A 40 -5.37 0.45 4.22
C LEU A 40 -5.78 -0.99 4.55
N THR A 41 -5.35 -1.94 3.72
CA THR A 41 -5.35 -3.37 4.11
C THR A 41 -4.17 -3.66 5.04
N ALA A 42 -4.18 -4.79 5.75
CA ALA A 42 -3.08 -5.18 6.63
C ALA A 42 -1.72 -5.20 5.90
N GLN A 43 -1.67 -5.76 4.69
CA GLN A 43 -0.44 -5.80 3.88
C GLN A 43 0.00 -4.39 3.43
N GLN A 44 -0.96 -3.53 3.05
CA GLN A 44 -0.66 -2.14 2.68
C GLN A 44 -0.12 -1.34 3.88
N LEU A 45 -0.71 -1.53 5.06
CA LEU A 45 -0.26 -0.89 6.30
C LEU A 45 1.16 -1.34 6.65
N GLN A 46 1.45 -2.63 6.55
CA GLN A 46 2.79 -3.16 6.80
C GLN A 46 3.84 -2.58 5.84
N ILE A 47 3.51 -2.48 4.55
CA ILE A 47 4.38 -1.83 3.55
C ILE A 47 4.56 -0.34 3.90
N ALA A 48 3.47 0.37 4.19
CA ALA A 48 3.48 1.79 4.50
C ALA A 48 4.34 2.11 5.74
N GLN A 49 4.24 1.30 6.79
CA GLN A 49 5.04 1.43 8.01
C GLN A 49 6.54 1.23 7.75
N LEU A 50 6.92 0.17 7.01
CA LEU A 50 8.32 -0.05 6.64
C LEU A 50 8.88 1.13 5.83
N VAL A 51 8.07 1.66 4.93
CA VAL A 51 8.43 2.78 4.07
C VAL A 51 8.57 4.08 4.88
N ALA A 52 7.65 4.36 5.80
CA ALA A 52 7.72 5.51 6.70
C ALA A 52 8.92 5.41 7.65
N ALA A 53 9.30 4.20 8.06
CA ALA A 53 10.54 3.92 8.79
C ALA A 53 11.82 4.02 7.93
N GLY A 54 11.72 4.43 6.66
CA GLY A 54 12.86 4.70 5.78
C GLY A 54 13.27 3.55 4.85
N ALA A 55 12.60 2.39 4.87
CA ALA A 55 13.00 1.25 4.04
C ALA A 55 12.66 1.44 2.56
N THR A 56 13.65 1.35 1.67
CA THR A 56 13.46 1.40 0.22
C THR A 56 12.54 0.28 -0.28
N ASN A 57 11.93 0.43 -1.46
CA ASN A 57 11.05 -0.60 -2.02
C ASN A 57 11.77 -1.94 -2.21
N ARG A 58 13.08 -1.92 -2.45
CA ARG A 58 13.94 -3.12 -2.49
C ARG A 58 14.06 -3.78 -1.14
N GLU A 59 14.31 -3.02 -0.08
CA GLU A 59 14.40 -3.59 1.28
C GLU A 59 13.04 -4.12 1.76
N VAL A 60 11.95 -3.43 1.43
CA VAL A 60 10.59 -3.92 1.69
C VAL A 60 10.33 -5.23 0.94
N ALA A 61 10.66 -5.27 -0.35
CA ALA A 61 10.56 -6.48 -1.17
C ALA A 61 11.33 -7.66 -0.55
N THR A 62 12.56 -7.42 -0.11
CA THR A 62 13.37 -8.44 0.60
C THR A 62 12.73 -8.88 1.91
N ARG A 63 12.28 -7.95 2.76
CA ARG A 63 11.68 -8.28 4.07
C ARG A 63 10.36 -9.04 3.94
N LEU A 64 9.59 -8.74 2.89
CA LEU A 64 8.26 -9.31 2.68
C LEU A 64 8.25 -10.46 1.67
N PHE A 65 9.42 -10.86 1.15
CA PHE A 65 9.58 -11.93 0.15
C PHE A 65 8.68 -11.75 -1.09
N ILE A 66 8.58 -10.51 -1.58
CA ILE A 66 7.82 -10.15 -2.80
C ILE A 66 8.71 -9.38 -3.78
N SER A 67 8.27 -9.23 -5.03
CA SER A 67 9.01 -8.43 -6.01
C SER A 67 8.95 -6.93 -5.70
N THR A 68 9.98 -6.19 -6.09
CA THR A 68 9.97 -4.71 -6.03
C THR A 68 8.80 -4.12 -6.81
N ARG A 69 8.46 -4.71 -7.95
CA ARG A 69 7.29 -4.32 -8.76
C ARG A 69 5.97 -4.48 -7.99
N THR A 70 5.86 -5.51 -7.16
CA THR A 70 4.70 -5.72 -6.28
C THR A 70 4.63 -4.62 -5.23
N VAL A 71 5.76 -4.26 -4.62
CA VAL A 71 5.84 -3.13 -3.68
C VAL A 71 5.44 -1.81 -4.37
N ASP A 72 5.95 -1.54 -5.57
CA ASP A 72 5.58 -0.33 -6.34
C ASP A 72 4.07 -0.27 -6.61
N HIS A 73 3.46 -1.40 -6.94
CA HIS A 73 2.01 -1.49 -7.12
C HIS A 73 1.26 -1.16 -5.83
N HIS A 74 1.64 -1.76 -4.71
CA HIS A 74 1.04 -1.44 -3.41
C HIS A 74 1.23 0.04 -3.04
N MET A 75 2.41 0.62 -3.29
CA MET A 75 2.71 2.02 -3.00
C MET A 75 1.79 2.99 -3.75
N ARG A 76 1.53 2.73 -5.04
CA ARG A 76 0.55 3.52 -5.81
C ARG A 76 -0.85 3.43 -5.21
N ASN A 77 -1.27 2.24 -4.80
CA ASN A 77 -2.59 2.05 -4.19
C ASN A 77 -2.68 2.70 -2.81
N ILE A 78 -1.61 2.66 -2.01
CA ILE A 78 -1.52 3.35 -0.70
C ILE A 78 -1.68 4.85 -0.90
N PHE A 79 -0.89 5.45 -1.81
CA PHE A 79 -0.98 6.87 -2.12
C PHE A 79 -2.37 7.29 -2.59
N SER A 80 -2.98 6.52 -3.50
CA SER A 80 -4.35 6.75 -3.94
C SER A 80 -5.38 6.61 -2.81
N ARG A 81 -5.22 5.64 -1.90
CA ARG A 81 -6.13 5.41 -0.77
C ARG A 81 -6.02 6.49 0.31
N LEU A 82 -4.84 7.06 0.50
CA LEU A 82 -4.58 8.10 1.49
C LEU A 82 -4.69 9.52 0.92
N GLY A 83 -4.87 9.68 -0.39
CA GLY A 83 -4.95 10.99 -1.05
C GLY A 83 -3.62 11.75 -1.10
N ILE A 84 -2.49 11.06 -0.93
CA ILE A 84 -1.14 11.64 -0.85
C ILE A 84 -0.34 11.37 -2.12
N ARG A 85 0.74 12.11 -2.31
CA ARG A 85 1.58 12.05 -3.53
C ARG A 85 3.04 11.74 -3.25
N SER A 86 3.45 11.80 -1.99
CA SER A 86 4.86 11.68 -1.63
C SER A 86 5.08 10.76 -0.44
N ARG A 87 6.30 10.21 -0.40
CA ARG A 87 6.80 9.44 0.74
C ARG A 87 6.87 10.28 2.02
N THR A 88 7.18 11.58 1.88
CA THR A 88 7.20 12.52 3.00
C THR A 88 5.80 12.73 3.57
N GLU A 89 4.78 12.86 2.71
CA GLU A 89 3.39 12.90 3.17
C GLU A 89 2.97 11.58 3.83
N LEU A 90 3.46 10.43 3.33
CA LEU A 90 3.18 9.14 3.97
C LEU A 90 3.72 9.07 5.40
N VAL A 91 4.92 9.59 5.65
CA VAL A 91 5.48 9.68 7.01
C VAL A 91 4.55 10.51 7.90
N ARG A 92 4.18 11.71 7.45
CA ARG A 92 3.27 12.60 8.20
C ARG A 92 1.88 12.01 8.44
N ALA A 93 1.40 11.15 7.55
CA ALA A 93 0.10 10.49 7.69
C ALA A 93 0.12 9.33 8.70
N LEU A 94 1.31 8.83 9.06
CA LEU A 94 1.50 7.74 10.01
C LEU A 94 2.07 8.18 11.37
N ASP A 95 2.54 9.43 11.47
CA ASP A 95 2.93 10.11 12.71
C ASP A 95 1.71 10.50 13.56
#